data_AF-A0A1J3CLZ2-F1
#
_entry.id   AF-A0A1J3CLZ2-F1
#
_cell.length_a   1.000
_cell.length_b   1.000
_cell.length_c   1.000
_cell.angle_alpha   90.00
_cell.angle_beta   90.00
_cell.angle_gamma   90.00
#
_symmetry.space_group_name_H-M   'P 1'
#
loop_
_entity.id
_entity.type
_entity.pdbx_description
1 polymer ?
#
loop_
_entity_poly.entity_id
_entity_poly.type
_entity_poly.pdbx_seq_one_letter_code
_entity_poly.pdbx_strand_id
1 'polypeptide(L)'
;FAPGMLALGASGYDDPAEAKKFLTLAEELAWTCYNFYQSTPTKLAGENYFFNSGNDMSVGTSWNILRPETVESLFYLWRLTGNKTYQEWGWN
;
A
#
# COMPACT_ATOMS: atom_id res chain seq x y z
N PHE A 1 -0.53 6.06 1.99
CA PHE A 1 -1.61 6.66 2.79
C PHE A 1 -2.96 6.30 2.17
N ALA A 2 -3.16 6.52 0.86
CA ALA A 2 -4.43 6.22 0.18
C ALA A 2 -5.00 4.80 0.42
N PRO A 3 -4.20 3.71 0.47
CA PRO A 3 -4.77 2.40 0.79
C PRO A 3 -5.40 2.35 2.20
N GLY A 4 -4.73 2.88 3.22
CA GLY A 4 -5.30 2.96 4.58
C GLY A 4 -6.57 3.82 4.63
N MET A 5 -6.59 4.95 3.91
CA MET A 5 -7.76 5.82 3.77
C MET A 5 -8.95 5.08 3.15
N LEU A 6 -8.73 4.32 2.06
CA LEU A 6 -9.78 3.55 1.38
C LEU A 6 -10.29 2.41 2.25
N ALA A 7 -9.40 1.67 2.92
CA ALA A 7 -9.78 0.60 3.83
C ALA A 7 -10.63 1.13 4.99
N LEU A 8 -10.22 2.27 5.58
CA LEU A 8 -10.99 2.90 6.65
C LEU A 8 -12.34 3.39 6.15
N GLY A 9 -12.41 4.02 4.97
CA GLY A 9 -13.66 4.44 4.36
C GLY A 9 -14.60 3.27 4.06
N ALA A 10 -14.07 2.14 3.57
CA ALA A 10 -14.82 0.93 3.29
C ALA A 10 -15.58 0.40 4.53
N SER A 11 -15.02 0.57 5.73
CA SER A 11 -15.65 0.14 6.98
C SER A 11 -16.91 0.93 7.36
N GLY A 12 -17.15 2.08 6.71
CA GLY A 12 -18.31 2.94 6.93
C GLY A 12 -19.46 2.79 5.92
N TYR A 13 -19.33 1.91 4.92
CA TYR A 13 -20.39 1.67 3.93
C TYR A 13 -21.43 0.67 4.45
N ASP A 14 -22.71 0.99 4.29
CA ASP A 14 -23.82 0.07 4.62
C ASP A 14 -23.96 -1.06 3.59
N ASP A 15 -23.66 -0.79 2.33
CA ASP A 15 -23.70 -1.79 1.25
C ASP A 15 -22.41 -2.63 1.26
N PRO A 16 -22.50 -3.96 1.53
CA PRO A 16 -21.35 -4.84 1.54
C PRO A 16 -20.61 -4.91 0.20
N ALA A 17 -21.29 -4.70 -0.93
CA ALA A 17 -20.66 -4.76 -2.24
C ALA A 17 -19.74 -3.56 -2.48
N GLU A 18 -20.20 -2.35 -2.14
CA GLU A 18 -19.37 -1.13 -2.22
C GLU A 18 -18.24 -1.16 -1.17
N ALA A 19 -18.52 -1.61 0.06
CA ALA A 19 -17.49 -1.80 1.08
C ALA A 19 -16.37 -2.73 0.57
N LYS A 20 -16.74 -3.89 0.00
CA LYS A 20 -15.78 -4.85 -0.54
C LYS A 20 -14.97 -4.27 -1.69
N LYS A 21 -15.61 -3.55 -2.61
CA LYS A 21 -14.94 -2.90 -3.76
C LYS A 21 -13.83 -1.94 -3.31
N PHE A 22 -14.11 -1.08 -2.33
CA PHE A 22 -13.09 -0.16 -1.81
C PHE A 22 -12.01 -0.86 -1.00
N LEU A 23 -12.38 -1.89 -0.22
CA LEU A 23 -11.39 -2.69 0.50
C LEU A 23 -10.45 -3.42 -0.47
N THR A 24 -10.96 -4.05 -1.53
CA THR A 24 -10.13 -4.71 -2.55
C THR A 24 -9.17 -3.71 -3.22
N LEU A 25 -9.66 -2.53 -3.59
CA LEU A 25 -8.78 -1.47 -4.13
C LEU A 25 -7.69 -1.06 -3.13
N ALA A 26 -8.02 -0.98 -1.84
CA ALA A 26 -7.03 -0.71 -0.79
C ALA A 26 -5.97 -1.81 -0.70
N GLU A 27 -6.36 -3.08 -0.77
CA GLU A 27 -5.43 -4.21 -0.72
C GLU A 27 -4.48 -4.20 -1.94
N GLU A 28 -5.01 -3.94 -3.14
CA GLU A 28 -4.21 -3.86 -4.37
C GLU A 28 -3.22 -2.70 -4.34
N LEU A 29 -3.65 -1.50 -3.92
CA LEU A 29 -2.76 -0.35 -3.80
C LEU A 29 -1.70 -0.56 -2.72
N ALA A 30 -2.03 -1.20 -1.60
CA ALA A 30 -1.05 -1.52 -0.57
C ALA A 30 0.01 -2.52 -1.07
N TRP A 31 -0.40 -3.50 -1.88
CA TRP A 31 0.52 -4.41 -2.55
C TRP A 31 1.47 -3.66 -3.50
N THR A 32 0.96 -2.71 -4.28
CA THR A 32 1.80 -1.83 -5.12
C THR A 32 2.78 -1.03 -4.26
N CYS A 33 2.32 -0.38 -3.19
CA CYS A 33 3.18 0.37 -2.27
C CYS A 33 4.25 -0.51 -1.61
N TYR A 34 3.94 -1.75 -1.24
CA TYR A 34 4.93 -2.69 -0.72
C TYR A 34 5.98 -3.07 -1.77
N ASN A 35 5.58 -3.26 -3.04
CA ASN A 35 6.51 -3.54 -4.12
C ASN A 35 7.48 -2.38 -4.42
N PHE A 36 7.12 -1.14 -4.09
CA PHE A 36 8.06 -0.01 -4.17
C PHE A 36 9.29 -0.27 -3.31
N TYR A 37 9.09 -0.75 -2.07
CA TYR A 37 10.17 -1.13 -1.17
C TYR A 37 10.96 -2.30 -1.76
N GLN A 38 10.26 -3.34 -2.22
CA GLN A 38 10.90 -4.55 -2.73
C GLN A 38 11.75 -4.35 -3.99
N SER A 39 11.40 -3.36 -4.80
CA SER A 39 12.10 -3.03 -6.05
C SER A 39 13.47 -2.38 -5.85
N THR A 40 13.78 -1.91 -4.63
CA THR A 40 15.04 -1.23 -4.32
C THR A 40 16.03 -2.16 -3.60
N PRO A 41 17.35 -2.00 -3.79
CA PRO A 41 18.34 -2.82 -3.07
C PRO A 41 18.31 -2.65 -1.55
N THR A 42 17.98 -1.46 -1.08
CA THR A 42 17.92 -1.10 0.35
C THR A 42 16.64 -1.54 1.04
N LYS A 43 15.63 -1.99 0.27
CA LYS A 43 14.28 -2.25 0.77
C LYS A 43 13.62 -1.02 1.40
N LEU A 44 14.00 0.17 0.92
CA LEU A 44 13.36 1.44 1.28
C LEU A 44 12.89 2.11 -0.01
N ALA A 45 11.60 2.42 -0.10
CA ALA A 45 11.05 3.05 -1.29
C ALA A 45 11.67 4.43 -1.57
N GLY A 46 11.87 4.76 -2.85
CA GLY A 46 12.17 6.12 -3.28
C GLY A 46 10.96 7.05 -3.18
N GLU A 47 11.17 8.33 -3.45
CA GLU A 47 10.12 9.35 -3.36
C GLU A 47 9.04 9.19 -4.44
N ASN A 48 9.40 8.76 -5.65
CA ASN A 48 8.42 8.57 -6.72
C ASN A 48 8.81 7.46 -7.69
N TYR A 49 7.80 6.93 -8.36
CA TYR A 49 7.88 5.81 -9.30
C TYR A 49 7.14 6.15 -10.59
N PHE A 50 7.60 5.61 -11.71
CA PHE A 50 6.95 5.75 -13.01
C PHE A 50 6.34 4.42 -13.44
N PHE A 51 5.14 4.52 -14.01
CA PHE A 51 4.40 3.42 -14.62
C PHE A 51 4.16 3.75 -16.08
N ASN A 52 4.95 3.13 -16.95
CA ASN A 52 4.82 3.30 -18.40
C ASN A 52 4.14 2.06 -18.98
N SER A 53 3.18 2.27 -19.88
CA SER A 53 2.49 1.15 -20.53
C SER A 53 3.50 0.22 -21.22
N GLY A 54 3.38 -1.09 -20.99
CA GLY A 54 4.25 -2.12 -21.56
C GLY A 54 5.64 -2.24 -20.93
N ASN A 55 5.95 -1.49 -19.86
CA ASN A 55 7.21 -1.59 -19.13
C ASN A 55 6.97 -1.92 -17.66
N ASP A 56 7.97 -2.52 -17.02
CA ASP A 56 7.98 -2.66 -15.57
C ASP A 56 8.08 -1.30 -14.89
N MET A 57 7.62 -1.25 -13.64
CA MET A 57 7.75 -0.10 -12.77
C MET A 57 9.23 0.31 -12.63
N SER A 58 9.49 1.62 -12.69
CA SER A 58 10.84 2.16 -12.51
C SER A 58 10.88 3.21 -11.41
N VAL A 59 12.00 3.26 -10.68
CA VAL A 59 12.27 4.29 -9.67
C VAL A 59 12.53 5.62 -10.40
N GLY A 60 11.80 6.66 -10.05
CA GLY A 60 12.04 8.01 -10.55
C GLY A 60 13.08 8.72 -9.69
N THR A 61 12.70 9.05 -8.46
CA THR A 61 13.59 9.69 -7.49
C THR A 61 13.87 8.71 -6.35
N SER A 62 15.15 8.39 -6.13
CA SER A 62 15.57 7.30 -5.24
C SER A 62 15.85 7.70 -3.79
N TRP A 63 15.85 8.99 -3.46
CA TRP A 63 16.06 9.41 -2.08
C TRP A 63 14.86 9.01 -1.20
N ASN A 64 15.14 8.73 0.07
CA ASN A 64 14.16 8.36 1.08
C ASN A 64 14.35 9.26 2.32
N ILE A 65 13.27 9.86 2.81
CA ILE A 65 13.27 10.72 4.02
C ILE A 65 12.45 10.12 5.17
N LEU A 66 12.41 8.79 5.26
CA LEU A 66 11.71 8.05 6.32
C LEU A 66 10.20 8.33 6.36
N ARG A 67 9.57 8.46 5.19
CA ARG A 67 8.13 8.75 5.14
C ARG A 67 7.27 7.54 5.59
N PRO A 68 6.10 7.78 6.21
CA PRO A 68 5.34 6.73 6.87
C PRO A 68 4.19 6.14 6.03
N GLU A 69 3.92 6.62 4.82
CA GLU A 69 2.62 6.43 4.15
C GLU A 69 2.28 4.97 3.85
N THR A 70 3.29 4.13 3.58
CA THR A 70 3.10 2.69 3.36
C THR A 70 2.83 1.97 4.67
N VAL A 71 3.66 2.16 5.71
CA VAL A 71 3.47 1.51 7.01
C VAL A 71 2.17 1.95 7.69
N GLU A 72 1.74 3.20 7.50
CA GLU A 72 0.43 3.70 7.90
C GLU A 72 -0.70 2.89 7.25
N SER A 73 -0.60 2.62 5.96
CA SER A 73 -1.62 1.88 5.21
C SER A 73 -1.68 0.41 5.64
N LEU A 74 -0.52 -0.22 5.88
CA LEU A 74 -0.41 -1.58 6.40
C LEU A 74 -1.04 -1.70 7.80
N PHE A 75 -0.85 -0.70 8.65
CA PHE A 75 -1.47 -0.65 9.98
C PHE A 75 -3.00 -0.71 9.88
N TYR A 76 -3.62 0.15 9.07
CA TYR A 76 -5.08 0.15 8.92
C TYR A 76 -5.60 -1.16 8.34
N LEU A 77 -4.95 -1.69 7.29
CA LEU A 77 -5.34 -2.95 6.68
C LEU A 77 -5.27 -4.11 7.68
N TRP A 78 -4.21 -4.21 8.47
CA TRP A 78 -4.13 -5.22 9.53
C TRP A 78 -5.26 -5.06 10.57
N ARG A 79 -5.50 -3.83 11.04
CA ARG A 79 -6.54 -3.57 12.06
C ARG A 79 -7.94 -3.93 11.59
N LEU A 80 -8.24 -3.71 10.30
CA LEU A 80 -9.58 -3.89 9.74
C LEU A 80 -9.82 -5.32 9.25
N THR A 81 -8.81 -5.99 8.69
CA THR A 81 -8.95 -7.32 8.09
C THR A 81 -8.47 -8.45 9.00
N GLY A 82 -7.59 -8.16 9.95
CA GLY A 82 -6.89 -9.17 10.76
C GLY A 82 -5.82 -9.96 9.99
N ASN A 83 -5.58 -9.64 8.71
CA ASN A 83 -4.61 -10.35 7.88
C ASN A 83 -3.17 -10.06 8.35
N LYS A 84 -2.45 -11.11 8.76
CA LYS A 84 -1.09 -11.01 9.33
C LYS A 84 -0.03 -10.67 8.30
N THR A 85 -0.30 -10.87 7.01
CA THR A 85 0.63 -10.49 5.93
C THR A 85 1.07 -9.02 6.03
N TYR A 86 0.16 -8.12 6.43
CA TYR A 86 0.50 -6.70 6.58
C TYR A 86 1.46 -6.41 7.75
N GLN A 87 1.48 -7.26 8.78
CA GLN A 87 2.48 -7.17 9.85
C GLN A 87 3.84 -7.68 9.36
N GLU A 88 3.84 -8.77 8.58
CA GLU A 88 5.05 -9.31 7.98
C GLU A 88 5.68 -8.31 7.01
N TRP A 89 4.86 -7.67 6.16
CA TRP A 89 5.31 -6.60 5.26
C TRP A 89 5.80 -5.35 6.00
N GLY A 90 5.25 -5.05 7.18
CA GLY A 90 5.71 -3.93 8.00
C GLY A 90 6.99 -4.23 8.77
N TRP A 91 7.35 -5.50 8.92
CA TRP A 91 8.56 -5.94 9.62
C TRP A 91 9.76 -6.16 8.67
N ASN A 92 9.48 -6.59 7.45
CA ASN A 92 10.47 -6.81 6.38
C ASN A 92 10.96 -5.51 5.76
#